data_AF-A0A447XBH4-F1
#
_entry.id   AF-A0A447XBH4-F1
#
_cell.length_a   1.000
_cell.length_b   1.000
_cell.length_c   1.000
_cell.angle_alpha   90.00
_cell.angle_beta   90.00
_cell.angle_gamma   90.00
#
_symmetry.space_group_name_H-M   'P 1'
#
loop_
_entity.id
_entity.type
_entity.pdbx_description
1 polymer ?
#
loop_
_entity_poly.entity_id
_entity_poly.type
_entity_poly.pdbx_seq_one_letter_code
_entity_poly.pdbx_strand_id
1 'polypeptide(L)' 'MTPAHGHVWLDGEHIQHYASKEVARRIGLLAQNATTPGDITVQELVARGRYPHQPLFTRWRKEDEEA' A
#
# COMPACT_ATOMS: atom_id res chain seq x y z
N MET A 1 -8.56 5.61 10.26
CA MET A 1 -8.55 5.42 11.73
C MET A 1 -8.05 6.72 12.33
N THR A 2 -8.76 7.29 13.29
CA THR A 2 -8.40 8.58 13.91
C THR A 2 -7.97 8.31 15.34
N PRO A 3 -6.81 8.83 15.81
CA PRO A 3 -6.38 8.64 17.18
C PRO A 3 -7.39 9.27 18.15
N ALA A 4 -7.66 8.60 19.28
CA ALA A 4 -8.56 9.12 20.31
C ALA A 4 -8.04 10.41 20.95
N HIS A 5 -6.71 10.49 21.13
CA HIS A 5 -6.00 11.69 21.57
C HIS A 5 -4.61 11.75 20.92
N GLY A 6 -4.09 12.96 20.73
CA GLY A 6 -2.76 13.20 20.16
C GLY A 6 -2.73 13.24 18.63
N HIS A 7 -1.50 13.27 18.09
CA HIS A 7 -1.27 13.41 16.65
C HIS A 7 -0.29 12.34 16.17
N VAL A 8 -0.51 11.88 14.94
CA VAL A 8 0.39 10.96 14.25
C VAL A 8 1.11 11.75 13.17
N TRP A 9 2.43 11.66 13.17
CA TRP A 9 3.33 12.34 12.24
C TRP A 9 4.02 11.32 11.36
N LEU A 10 4.14 11.63 10.08
CA LEU A 10 4.88 10.86 9.07
C LEU A 10 5.79 11.81 8.31
N ASP A 11 7.10 11.56 8.34
CA ASP A 11 8.14 12.37 7.68
C ASP A 11 8.07 13.87 8.01
N GLY A 12 7.72 14.21 9.25
CA GLY A 12 7.65 15.61 9.72
C GLY A 12 6.33 16.33 9.40
N GLU A 13 5.33 15.65 8.82
CA GLU A 13 4.00 16.21 8.59
C GLU A 13 2.89 15.36 9.25
N HIS A 14 1.76 15.98 9.61
CA HIS A 14 0.61 15.26 10.14
C HIS A 14 0.12 14.22 9.13
N ILE A 15 -0.04 12.96 9.56
CA ILE A 15 -0.43 11.87 8.66
C ILE A 15 -1.76 12.13 7.94
N GLN A 16 -2.64 12.93 8.54
CA GLN A 16 -3.96 13.29 8.02
C GLN A 16 -3.91 14.26 6.83
N HIS A 17 -2.78 14.93 6.58
CA HIS A 17 -2.60 15.81 5.42
C HIS A 17 -2.24 15.05 4.15
N TYR A 18 -1.72 13.83 4.29
CA TYR A 18 -1.39 13.00 3.13
C TYR A 18 -2.64 12.36 2.52
N ALA A 19 -2.67 12.27 1.20
CA ALA A 19 -3.66 11.43 0.53
C ALA A 19 -3.39 9.95 0.87
N SER A 20 -4.45 9.12 0.96
CA SER A 20 -4.30 7.69 1.29
C SER A 20 -3.32 6.94 0.37
N LYS A 21 -3.26 7.33 -0.91
CA LYS A 21 -2.31 6.76 -1.89
C LYS A 21 -0.85 7.11 -1.55
N GLU A 22 -0.60 8.29 -1.01
CA GLU A 22 0.74 8.74 -0.63
C GLU A 22 1.22 8.02 0.62
N VAL A 23 0.36 7.87 1.63
CA VAL A 23 0.66 7.06 2.82
C VAL A 23 1.00 5.62 2.43
N ALA A 24 0.19 5.00 1.56
CA ALA A 24 0.38 3.62 1.11
C ALA A 24 1.64 3.42 0.24
N ARG A 25 2.23 4.49 -0.33
CA ARG A 25 3.54 4.43 -1.02
C ARG A 25 4.72 4.45 -0.06
N ARG A 26 4.52 4.93 1.17
CA ARG A 26 5.58 5.12 2.18
C ARG A 26 5.57 4.05 3.26
N ILE A 27 4.38 3.52 3.58
CA ILE A 27 4.18 2.55 4.65
C ILE A 27 3.64 1.25 4.08
N GLY A 28 4.40 0.16 4.29
CA GLY A 28 3.91 -1.22 4.14
C GLY A 28 3.48 -1.80 5.49
N LEU A 29 2.42 -2.60 5.50
CA LEU A 29 1.94 -3.30 6.69
C LEU A 29 2.13 -4.81 6.50
N LEU A 30 2.94 -5.43 7.36
CA LEU A 30 2.98 -6.89 7.49
C LEU A 30 2.12 -7.29 8.68
N ALA A 31 0.95 -7.87 8.42
CA ALA A 31 0.10 -8.39 9.48
C ALA A 31 0.78 -9.59 10.14
N GLN A 32 0.77 -9.63 11.48
CA GLN A 32 1.29 -10.79 12.23
C GLN A 32 0.44 -12.05 12.01
N ASN A 33 -0.88 -11.89 11.84
CA ASN A 33 -1.81 -12.95 11.47
C ASN A 33 -2.37 -12.64 10.07
N ALA A 34 -1.61 -12.97 9.04
CA ALA A 34 -2.05 -12.81 7.66
C ALA A 34 -2.86 -14.06 7.24
N THR A 35 -4.17 -13.91 7.09
CA THR A 35 -4.98 -14.90 6.38
C THR A 35 -4.86 -14.62 4.89
N THR A 36 -4.19 -15.51 4.16
CA THR A 36 -4.14 -15.42 2.70
C THR A 36 -5.55 -15.60 2.15
N PRO A 37 -6.02 -14.72 1.25
CA PRO A 37 -7.25 -14.99 0.52
C PRO A 37 -7.12 -16.32 -0.21
N GLY A 38 -8.15 -17.18 -0.13
CA GLY A 38 -8.31 -18.23 -1.15
C GLY A 38 -8.49 -17.56 -2.52
N ASP A 39 -8.20 -18.30 -3.58
CA ASP A 39 -8.53 -17.90 -4.97
C ASP A 39 -7.65 -16.82 -5.63
N ILE A 40 -6.41 -16.62 -5.16
CA ILE A 40 -5.41 -15.81 -5.87
C ILE A 40 -4.04 -16.48 -5.91
N THR A 41 -3.31 -16.24 -7.00
CA THR A 41 -1.89 -16.61 -7.13
C THR A 41 -1.00 -15.69 -6.29
N VAL A 42 0.23 -16.14 -6.03
CA VAL A 42 1.27 -15.31 -5.38
C VAL A 42 1.52 -14.03 -6.18
N GLN A 43 1.53 -14.12 -7.51
CA GLN A 43 1.70 -12.96 -8.39
C GLN A 43 0.59 -11.93 -8.20
N GLU A 44 -0.68 -12.36 -8.14
CA GLU A 44 -1.82 -11.46 -7.92
C GLU A 44 -1.80 -10.84 -6.51
N LEU A 45 -1.36 -11.58 -5.50
CA LEU A 45 -1.18 -11.06 -4.14
C LEU A 45 -0.13 -9.94 -4.12
N VAL A 46 1.04 -10.17 -4.72
CA VAL A 46 2.13 -9.18 -4.80
C VAL A 46 1.69 -7.94 -5.59
N ALA A 47 1.01 -8.13 -6.72
CA ALA A 47 0.53 -7.04 -7.56
C ALA A 47 -0.44 -6.10 -6.82
N ARG A 48 -1.32 -6.65 -5.96
CA ARG A 48 -2.22 -5.83 -5.12
C ARG A 48 -1.45 -4.95 -4.14
N GLY A 49 -0.34 -5.44 -3.58
CA GLY A 49 0.55 -4.64 -2.72
C GLY A 49 1.22 -3.47 -3.45
N ARG A 50 1.46 -3.59 -4.75
CA ARG A 50 2.09 -2.56 -5.59
C ARG A 50 1.11 -1.49 -6.11
N TYR A 51 -0.20 -1.65 -5.90
CA TYR A 51 -1.23 -0.72 -6.38
C TYR A 51 -0.94 0.77 -6.11
N PRO A 52 -0.43 1.19 -4.94
CA PRO A 52 -0.10 2.59 -4.69
C PRO A 52 0.97 3.13 -5.65
N HIS A 53 1.91 2.30 -6.09
CA HIS A 53 2.99 2.69 -7.00
C HIS A 53 2.56 2.68 -8.48
N GLN A 54 1.44 2.05 -8.82
CA GLN A 54 0.97 1.97 -10.20
C GLN A 54 0.33 3.30 -10.69
N PRO A 55 0.63 3.75 -11.92
CA PRO A 55 -0.02 4.91 -12.52
C PRO A 55 -1.44 4.58 -12.94
N LEU A 56 -2.39 5.50 -12.69
CA LEU A 56 -3.75 5.37 -13.22
C LEU A 56 -3.67 5.35 -14.76
N PHE A 57 -4.27 4.33 -15.39
CA PHE A 57 -4.40 4.15 -16.84
C PHE A 57 -3.23 3.51 -17.62
N THR A 58 -2.23 2.93 -16.97
CA THR A 58 -1.21 2.14 -17.69
C THR A 58 -1.52 0.65 -17.63
N ARG A 59 -1.55 -0.01 -18.80
CA ARG A 59 -1.44 -1.47 -18.91
C ARG A 59 -0.12 -1.88 -18.25
N TRP A 60 -0.12 -3.01 -17.54
CA TRP A 60 1.04 -3.57 -16.83
C TRP A 60 2.32 -3.39 -17.64
N ARG A 61 3.34 -2.74 -17.07
CA ARG A 61 4.64 -2.65 -17.73
C ARG A 61 5.39 -3.94 -17.45
N LYS A 62 6.23 -4.38 -18.39
CA LYS A 62 7.13 -5.53 -18.19
C LYS A 62 8.02 -5.40 -16.93
N GLU A 63 8.31 -4.17 -16.53
CA GLU A 63 9.02 -3.85 -15.29
C GLU A 63 8.30 -4.36 -14.02
N ASP A 64 6.98 -4.50 -14.04
CA ASP A 64 6.19 -5.08 -12.93
C ASP A 64 6.25 -6.63 -12.90
N GLU A 65 6.70 -7.27 -14.00
CA GLU A 65 6.81 -8.72 -14.17
C GLU A 65 8.17 -9.28 -13.72
N GLU A 66 9.21 -8.44 -13.65
CA GLU A 66 10.60 -8.85 -13.37
C GLU A 66 11.02 -8.76 -11.89
N ALA A 67 10.10 -8.40 -10.97
CA ALA A 67 10.40 -8.15 -9.55
C ALA A 67 10.01 -9.30 -8.61
#